data_AF-A0A1V5X9Y1-F1
#
_entry.id   AF-A0A1V5X9Y1-F1
#
_cell.length_a   1.000
_cell.length_b   1.000
_cell.length_c   1.000
_cell.angle_alpha   90.00
_cell.angle_beta   90.00
_cell.angle_gamma   90.00
#
_symmetry.space_group_name_H-M   'P 1'
#
loop_
_entity.id
_entity.type
_entity.pdbx_description
1 polymer ?
#
loop_
_entity_poly.entity_id
_entity_poly.type
_entity_poly.pdbx_seq_one_letter_code
_entity_poly.pdbx_strand_id
1 'polypeptide(L)'
;MGRLTETVSIITTLGVLGTLVLGFMNWSSLKKSGRQSREHSLKMADYEKIRDFLLIQISEYISLLDAHKLSYMALSDKEYKGKDMETYSHYFKLETCFYRIKLFLNSDNSYFNELSSILDMSLKTARKLQSANSFAEMLSHGLRHPKEYAAAYSRALNELERSEKTESHTIVIDNDADKENTLKFVEEVVKMRDEHLKKYLSATEESLKHKKMIVDIARKYLTCEKKQVTGG
;
A
#
# COMPACT_ATOMS: atom_id res chain seq x y z
N MET A 1 -8.10 -77.11 -48.28
CA MET A 1 -8.23 -76.56 -46.91
C MET A 1 -7.27 -75.39 -46.59
N GLY A 2 -6.38 -74.94 -47.49
CA GLY A 2 -5.37 -73.90 -47.16
C GLY A 2 -5.80 -72.42 -47.26
N ARG A 3 -6.80 -72.07 -48.09
CA ARG A 3 -7.17 -70.65 -48.34
C ARG A 3 -7.99 -70.00 -47.21
N LEU A 4 -8.78 -70.79 -46.48
CA LEU A 4 -9.60 -70.28 -45.37
C LEU A 4 -8.75 -69.92 -44.15
N THR A 5 -7.69 -70.68 -43.88
CA THR A 5 -6.74 -70.44 -42.78
C THR A 5 -5.88 -69.20 -42.99
N GLU A 6 -5.43 -68.91 -44.22
CA GLU A 6 -4.73 -67.66 -44.56
C GLU A 6 -5.63 -66.43 -44.40
N THR A 7 -6.87 -66.51 -44.87
CA THR A 7 -7.82 -65.39 -44.78
C THR A 7 -8.17 -65.05 -43.33
N VAL A 8 -8.39 -66.08 -42.50
CA VAL A 8 -8.61 -65.89 -41.06
C VAL A 8 -7.37 -65.31 -40.39
N SER A 9 -6.16 -65.79 -40.71
CA SER A 9 -4.91 -65.27 -40.14
C SER A 9 -4.67 -63.78 -40.43
N ILE A 10 -4.95 -63.33 -41.66
CA ILE A 10 -4.85 -61.93 -42.10
C ILE A 10 -5.85 -61.05 -41.34
N ILE A 11 -7.09 -61.52 -41.15
CA ILE A 11 -8.12 -60.79 -40.40
C ILE A 11 -7.74 -60.66 -38.93
N THR A 12 -7.21 -61.71 -38.30
CA THR A 12 -6.77 -61.66 -36.90
C THR A 12 -5.57 -60.72 -36.73
N THR A 13 -4.61 -60.73 -37.66
CA THR A 13 -3.45 -59.81 -37.60
C THR A 13 -3.88 -58.35 -37.80
N LEU A 14 -4.80 -58.07 -38.72
CA LEU A 14 -5.38 -56.73 -38.89
C LEU A 14 -6.13 -56.26 -37.63
N GLY A 15 -6.89 -57.15 -36.98
CA GLY A 15 -7.58 -56.86 -35.72
C GLY A 15 -6.63 -56.56 -34.55
N VAL A 16 -5.53 -57.30 -34.44
CA VAL A 16 -4.46 -57.07 -33.45
C VAL A 16 -3.73 -55.75 -33.73
N LEU A 17 -3.47 -55.44 -35.01
CA LEU A 17 -2.83 -54.18 -35.40
C LEU A 17 -3.73 -52.97 -35.06
N GLY A 18 -5.03 -53.06 -35.33
CA GLY A 18 -6.00 -52.00 -35.01
C GLY A 18 -6.12 -51.72 -33.51
N THR A 19 -6.12 -52.77 -32.68
CA THR A 19 -6.15 -52.63 -31.21
C THR A 19 -4.85 -52.05 -30.66
N LEU A 20 -3.69 -52.38 -31.23
CA LEU A 20 -2.40 -51.77 -30.88
C LEU A 20 -2.37 -50.27 -31.17
N VAL A 21 -2.83 -49.84 -32.35
CA VAL A 21 -2.88 -48.42 -32.73
C VAL A 21 -3.80 -47.63 -31.80
N LEU A 22 -4.99 -48.15 -31.51
CA LEU A 22 -5.93 -47.52 -30.58
C LEU A 22 -5.39 -47.45 -29.15
N GLY A 23 -4.72 -48.51 -28.68
CA GLY A 23 -4.05 -48.52 -27.39
C GLY A 23 -2.96 -47.46 -27.28
N PHE A 24 -2.18 -47.27 -28.34
CA PHE A 24 -1.13 -46.25 -28.40
C PHE A 24 -1.69 -44.82 -28.44
N MET A 25 -2.75 -44.60 -29.22
CA MET A 25 -3.46 -43.32 -29.25
C MET A 25 -4.05 -42.97 -27.88
N ASN A 26 -4.72 -43.93 -27.23
CA ASN A 26 -5.32 -43.73 -25.91
C ASN A 26 -4.25 -43.45 -24.83
N TRP A 27 -3.14 -44.20 -24.85
CA TRP A 27 -1.99 -43.97 -23.96
C TRP A 27 -1.37 -42.59 -24.17
N SER A 28 -1.19 -42.16 -25.42
CA SER A 28 -0.62 -40.85 -25.74
C SER A 28 -1.53 -39.71 -25.27
N SER A 29 -2.85 -39.88 -25.44
CA SER A 29 -3.87 -38.94 -24.95
C SER A 29 -3.88 -38.85 -23.42
N LEU A 30 -3.88 -40.00 -22.73
CA LEU A 30 -3.79 -40.09 -21.26
C LEU A 30 -2.51 -39.46 -20.70
N LYS A 31 -1.36 -39.66 -21.37
CA LYS A 31 -0.10 -39.05 -20.94
C LYS A 31 -0.10 -37.53 -21.14
N LYS A 32 -0.77 -37.04 -22.20
CA LYS A 32 -0.92 -35.60 -22.48
C LYS A 32 -1.92 -34.97 -21.51
N SER A 33 -3.06 -35.62 -21.23
CA SER A 33 -4.05 -35.15 -20.26
C SER A 33 -3.52 -35.18 -18.82
N GLY A 34 -2.75 -36.22 -18.45
CA GLY A 34 -2.08 -36.30 -17.15
C GLY A 34 -1.02 -35.21 -16.97
N ARG A 35 -0.27 -34.86 -18.03
CA ARG A 35 0.66 -33.71 -18.02
C ARG A 35 -0.08 -32.38 -17.88
N GLN A 36 -1.16 -32.17 -18.64
CA GLN A 36 -1.98 -30.95 -18.56
C GLN A 36 -2.65 -30.80 -17.19
N SER A 37 -3.18 -31.89 -16.62
CA SER A 37 -3.76 -31.91 -15.28
C SER A 37 -2.73 -31.58 -14.20
N ARG A 38 -1.51 -32.12 -14.32
CA ARG A 38 -0.40 -31.81 -13.41
C ARG A 38 0.11 -30.38 -13.55
N GLU A 39 0.16 -29.85 -14.76
CA GLU A 39 0.55 -28.45 -15.00
C GLU A 39 -0.52 -27.48 -14.47
N HIS A 40 -1.79 -27.79 -14.68
CA HIS A 40 -2.91 -27.03 -14.13
C HIS A 40 -2.91 -27.07 -12.59
N SER A 41 -2.67 -28.23 -11.96
CA SER A 41 -2.62 -28.32 -10.50
C SER A 41 -1.43 -27.55 -9.91
N LEU A 42 -0.28 -27.53 -10.59
CA LEU A 42 0.87 -26.72 -10.19
C LEU A 42 0.58 -25.22 -10.30
N LYS A 43 0.02 -24.76 -11.44
CA LYS A 43 -0.38 -23.36 -11.62
C LYS A 43 -1.42 -22.91 -10.58
N MET A 44 -2.36 -23.78 -10.25
CA MET A 44 -3.35 -23.50 -9.21
C MET A 44 -2.71 -23.40 -7.81
N ALA A 45 -1.78 -24.29 -7.47
CA ALA A 45 -1.08 -24.25 -6.19
C ALA A 45 -0.19 -22.99 -6.04
N ASP A 46 0.48 -22.58 -7.11
CA ASP A 46 1.28 -21.35 -7.11
C ASP A 46 0.40 -20.10 -7.02
N TYR A 47 -0.74 -20.09 -7.73
CA TYR A 47 -1.75 -19.05 -7.59
C TYR A 47 -2.29 -18.94 -6.16
N GLU A 48 -2.63 -20.05 -5.50
CA GLU A 48 -3.15 -20.04 -4.14
C GLU A 48 -2.15 -19.44 -3.15
N LYS A 49 -0.86 -19.78 -3.28
CA LYS A 49 0.20 -19.17 -2.46
C LYS A 49 0.30 -17.67 -2.67
N ILE A 50 0.31 -17.21 -3.92
CA ILE A 50 0.40 -15.78 -4.24
C ILE A 50 -0.85 -15.05 -3.75
N ARG A 51 -2.04 -15.62 -3.97
CA ARG A 51 -3.32 -15.08 -3.49
C ARG A 51 -3.31 -14.92 -1.98
N ASP A 52 -2.92 -15.94 -1.23
CA ASP A 52 -2.94 -15.91 0.23
C ASP A 52 -1.93 -14.91 0.78
N PHE A 53 -0.74 -14.84 0.16
CA PHE A 53 0.25 -13.80 0.47
C PHE A 53 -0.32 -12.40 0.23
N LEU A 54 -0.90 -12.15 -0.94
CA LEU A 54 -1.48 -10.85 -1.29
C LEU A 54 -2.64 -10.47 -0.37
N LEU A 55 -3.51 -11.42 0.00
CA LEU A 55 -4.60 -11.19 0.95
C LEU A 55 -4.07 -10.77 2.32
N ILE A 56 -3.05 -11.45 2.83
CA ILE A 56 -2.40 -11.10 4.10
C ILE A 56 -1.79 -9.70 4.01
N GLN A 57 -0.98 -9.44 2.98
CA GLN A 57 -0.29 -8.14 2.84
C GLN A 57 -1.29 -7.00 2.63
N ILE A 58 -2.30 -7.14 1.78
CA ILE A 58 -3.31 -6.10 1.57
C ILE A 58 -4.11 -5.84 2.85
N SER A 59 -4.44 -6.89 3.60
CA SER A 59 -5.14 -6.74 4.90
C SER A 59 -4.28 -6.00 5.92
N GLU A 60 -3.00 -6.38 6.02
CA GLU A 60 -2.02 -5.69 6.87
C GLU A 60 -1.89 -4.22 6.46
N TYR A 61 -1.70 -3.94 5.16
CA TYR A 61 -1.62 -2.59 4.62
C TYR A 61 -2.84 -1.72 4.97
N ILE A 62 -4.06 -2.26 4.80
CA ILE A 62 -5.30 -1.56 5.17
C ILE A 62 -5.38 -1.27 6.67
N SER A 63 -4.89 -2.19 7.51
CA SER A 63 -4.84 -1.99 8.97
C SER A 63 -3.84 -0.91 9.38
N LEU A 64 -2.77 -0.75 8.58
CA LEU A 64 -1.72 0.24 8.78
C LEU A 64 -2.10 1.62 8.22
N LEU A 65 -3.07 1.72 7.30
CA LEU A 65 -3.59 2.98 6.74
C LEU A 65 -4.47 3.81 7.72
N ASP A 66 -4.48 3.45 9.00
CA ASP A 66 -5.23 4.19 10.02
C ASP A 66 -4.57 5.56 10.30
N ALA A 67 -5.32 6.64 10.06
CA ALA A 67 -4.83 8.01 10.18
C ALA A 67 -4.34 8.36 11.58
N HIS A 68 -4.94 7.77 12.62
CA HIS A 68 -4.53 7.98 14.02
C HIS A 68 -3.18 7.35 14.35
N LYS A 69 -2.75 6.37 13.57
CA LYS A 69 -1.44 5.72 13.74
C LYS A 69 -0.36 6.37 12.88
N LEU A 70 -0.78 7.15 11.88
CA LEU A 70 0.09 7.86 10.93
C LEU A 70 0.33 9.32 11.35
N SER A 71 -0.44 9.85 12.30
CA SER A 71 -0.25 11.17 12.88
C SER A 71 -0.80 11.21 14.30
N TYR A 72 -0.12 11.92 15.19
CA TYR A 72 -0.48 12.09 16.59
C TYR A 72 -0.45 13.58 16.99
N MET A 73 -1.22 13.97 18.00
CA MET A 73 -1.14 15.29 18.60
C MET A 73 -1.06 15.12 20.11
N ALA A 74 0.09 15.46 20.68
CA ALA A 74 0.31 15.45 22.12
C ALA A 74 0.03 16.85 22.69
N LEU A 75 -0.63 16.92 23.85
CA LEU A 75 -0.82 18.19 24.57
C LEU A 75 0.18 18.34 25.73
N SER A 76 0.84 17.25 26.12
CA SER A 76 1.88 17.24 27.15
C SER A 76 3.11 16.41 26.74
N ASP A 77 4.26 16.68 27.36
CA ASP A 77 5.49 15.90 27.13
C ASP A 77 5.35 14.43 27.53
N LYS A 78 4.54 14.16 28.55
CA LYS A 78 4.24 12.78 28.99
C LYS A 78 3.47 12.01 27.93
N GLU A 79 2.52 12.65 27.26
CA GLU A 79 1.77 12.07 26.15
C GLU A 79 2.62 11.92 24.89
N TYR A 80 3.56 12.85 24.66
CA TYR A 80 4.43 12.82 23.48
C TYR A 80 5.49 11.73 23.53
N LYS A 81 6.02 11.42 24.73
CA LYS A 81 7.21 10.59 24.89
C LYS A 81 7.09 9.22 24.19
N GLY A 82 7.86 9.03 23.11
CA GLY A 82 7.93 7.80 22.33
C GLY A 82 6.87 7.65 21.22
N LYS A 83 5.94 8.61 21.09
CA LYS A 83 4.88 8.57 20.06
C LYS A 83 5.39 8.89 18.67
N ASP A 84 6.42 9.72 18.57
CA ASP A 84 7.15 9.97 17.34
C ASP A 84 7.71 8.66 16.75
N MET A 85 8.45 7.90 17.55
CA MET A 85 9.04 6.63 17.16
C MET A 85 7.98 5.60 16.78
N GLU A 86 6.87 5.54 17.52
CA GLU A 86 5.72 4.67 17.19
C GLU A 86 5.11 5.04 15.83
N THR A 87 4.83 6.31 15.58
CA THR A 87 4.26 6.78 14.30
C THR A 87 5.22 6.53 13.13
N TYR A 88 6.51 6.80 13.30
CA TYR A 88 7.53 6.49 12.29
C TYR A 88 7.62 4.98 12.01
N SER A 89 7.72 4.15 13.06
CA SER A 89 7.76 2.69 12.93
C SER A 89 6.54 2.15 12.20
N HIS A 90 5.37 2.69 12.51
CA HIS A 90 4.11 2.33 11.86
C HIS A 90 4.10 2.69 10.37
N TYR A 91 4.56 3.90 10.00
CA TYR A 91 4.71 4.30 8.61
C TYR A 91 5.71 3.43 7.85
N PHE A 92 6.86 3.08 8.44
CA PHE A 92 7.84 2.20 7.79
C PHE A 92 7.28 0.80 7.52
N LYS A 93 6.47 0.25 8.44
CA LYS A 93 5.76 -1.01 8.22
C LYS A 93 4.77 -0.89 7.06
N LEU A 94 4.02 0.21 7.00
CA LEU A 94 3.09 0.49 5.90
C LEU A 94 3.82 0.52 4.55
N GLU A 95 4.92 1.25 4.48
CA GLU A 95 5.74 1.37 3.27
C GLU A 95 6.35 0.03 2.85
N THR A 96 6.86 -0.75 3.81
CA THR A 96 7.39 -2.10 3.55
C THR A 96 6.30 -3.00 2.97
N CYS A 97 5.10 -2.96 3.55
CA CYS A 97 3.97 -3.74 3.08
C CYS A 97 3.53 -3.32 1.67
N PHE A 98 3.52 -2.02 1.38
CA PHE A 98 3.26 -1.50 0.03
C PHE A 98 4.21 -2.10 -1.02
N TYR A 99 5.53 -2.09 -0.76
CA TYR A 99 6.48 -2.64 -1.72
C TYR A 99 6.33 -4.16 -1.87
N ARG A 100 6.04 -4.87 -0.78
CA ARG A 100 5.75 -6.31 -0.85
C ARG A 100 4.53 -6.62 -1.71
N ILE A 101 3.46 -5.82 -1.62
CA ILE A 101 2.29 -5.99 -2.49
C ILE A 101 2.71 -5.77 -3.95
N LYS A 102 3.35 -4.63 -4.25
CA LYS A 102 3.76 -4.26 -5.61
C LYS A 102 4.64 -5.32 -6.29
N LEU A 103 5.54 -5.96 -5.55
CA LEU A 103 6.42 -7.02 -6.06
C LEU A 103 5.67 -8.27 -6.53
N PHE A 104 4.51 -8.56 -5.92
CA PHE A 104 3.72 -9.75 -6.23
C PHE A 104 2.48 -9.44 -7.08
N LEU A 105 2.33 -8.19 -7.54
CA LEU A 105 1.31 -7.85 -8.53
C LEU A 105 1.75 -8.31 -9.92
N ASN A 106 0.82 -8.94 -10.63
CA ASN A 106 0.96 -9.38 -12.00
C ASN A 106 0.58 -8.24 -12.94
N SER A 107 1.50 -7.82 -13.80
CA SER A 107 1.30 -6.76 -14.79
C SER A 107 0.27 -7.10 -15.86
N ASP A 108 0.05 -8.39 -16.11
CA ASP A 108 -0.84 -8.87 -17.17
C ASP A 108 -2.32 -8.85 -16.75
N ASN A 109 -2.59 -8.53 -15.48
CA ASN A 109 -3.94 -8.37 -14.97
C ASN A 109 -4.56 -7.05 -15.44
N SER A 110 -5.81 -7.09 -15.90
CA SER A 110 -6.52 -5.88 -16.37
C SER A 110 -6.69 -4.81 -15.28
N TYR A 111 -6.70 -5.21 -14.00
CA TYR A 111 -6.82 -4.32 -12.84
C TYR A 111 -5.47 -3.91 -12.26
N PHE A 112 -4.34 -4.34 -12.84
CA PHE A 112 -3.00 -4.01 -12.36
C PHE A 112 -2.81 -2.51 -12.22
N ASN A 113 -3.06 -1.74 -13.28
CA ASN A 113 -2.84 -0.28 -13.27
C ASN A 113 -3.74 0.42 -12.24
N GLU A 114 -4.99 -0.02 -12.11
CA GLU A 114 -5.95 0.56 -11.16
C GLU A 114 -5.52 0.29 -9.71
N LEU A 115 -5.13 -0.96 -9.39
CA LEU A 115 -4.66 -1.35 -8.06
C LEU A 115 -3.31 -0.70 -7.72
N SER A 116 -2.41 -0.66 -8.70
CA SER A 116 -1.09 -0.04 -8.58
C SER A 116 -1.24 1.46 -8.28
N SER A 117 -2.10 2.16 -9.03
CA SER A 117 -2.33 3.60 -8.85
C SER A 117 -2.98 3.93 -7.51
N ILE A 118 -3.99 3.17 -7.06
CA ILE A 118 -4.63 3.44 -5.76
C ILE A 118 -3.66 3.23 -4.59
N LEU A 119 -2.77 2.24 -4.68
CA LEU A 119 -1.72 2.00 -3.69
C LEU A 119 -0.70 3.16 -3.64
N ASP A 120 -0.36 3.73 -4.80
CA ASP A 120 0.55 4.89 -4.86
C ASP A 120 -0.10 6.14 -4.22
N MET A 121 -1.37 6.39 -4.56
CA MET A 121 -2.14 7.50 -3.99
C MET A 121 -2.33 7.35 -2.47
N SER A 122 -2.60 6.12 -1.99
CA SER A 122 -2.75 5.86 -0.57
C SER A 122 -1.43 6.06 0.19
N LEU A 123 -0.30 5.59 -0.34
CA LEU A 123 1.00 5.80 0.29
C LEU A 123 1.38 7.29 0.33
N LYS A 124 1.12 8.03 -0.75
CA LYS A 124 1.34 9.48 -0.81
C LYS A 124 0.51 10.22 0.25
N THR A 125 -0.75 9.80 0.45
CA THR A 125 -1.64 10.36 1.47
C THR A 125 -1.14 10.04 2.88
N ALA A 126 -0.71 8.80 3.11
CA ALA A 126 -0.10 8.40 4.38
C ALA A 126 1.17 9.22 4.69
N ARG A 127 1.99 9.52 3.68
CA ARG A 127 3.17 10.38 3.83
C ARG A 127 2.81 11.82 4.20
N LYS A 128 1.72 12.35 3.63
CA LYS A 128 1.19 13.67 4.02
C LYS A 128 0.74 13.67 5.49
N LEU A 129 0.03 12.63 5.93
CA LEU A 129 -0.39 12.48 7.33
C LEU A 129 0.82 12.39 8.28
N GLN A 130 1.84 11.62 7.91
CA GLN A 130 3.09 11.55 8.67
C GLN A 130 3.79 12.92 8.74
N SER A 131 3.86 13.65 7.62
CA SER A 131 4.45 15.00 7.61
C SER A 131 3.63 15.99 8.43
N ALA A 132 2.30 15.80 8.47
CA ALA A 132 1.42 16.58 9.32
C ALA A 132 1.73 16.37 10.81
N ASN A 133 2.12 15.15 11.21
CA ASN A 133 2.58 14.85 12.56
C ASN A 133 3.76 15.73 13.00
N SER A 134 4.77 15.92 12.13
CA SER A 134 5.93 16.76 12.44
C SER A 134 5.55 18.23 12.64
N PHE A 135 4.57 18.72 11.86
CA PHE A 135 4.07 20.08 12.01
C PHE A 135 3.17 20.24 13.26
N ALA A 136 2.31 19.25 13.53
CA ALA A 136 1.50 19.21 14.74
C ALA A 136 2.36 19.16 16.00
N GLU A 137 3.47 18.40 15.98
CA GLU A 137 4.48 18.41 17.03
C GLU A 137 5.04 19.82 17.22
N MET A 138 5.50 20.46 16.15
CA MET A 138 6.12 21.79 16.21
C MET A 138 5.16 22.81 16.85
N LEU A 139 3.88 22.77 16.49
CA LEU A 139 2.85 23.60 17.12
C LEU A 139 2.59 23.23 18.59
N SER A 140 2.49 21.94 18.91
CA SER A 140 2.31 21.46 20.28
C SER A 140 3.50 21.79 21.17
N HIS A 141 4.73 21.71 20.66
CA HIS A 141 5.93 22.20 21.32
C HIS A 141 5.83 23.70 21.56
N GLY A 142 5.33 24.45 20.57
CA GLY A 142 5.09 25.88 20.70
C GLY A 142 4.09 26.28 21.78
N LEU A 143 3.05 25.48 21.97
CA LEU A 143 2.09 25.68 23.05
C LEU A 143 2.64 25.28 24.42
N ARG A 144 3.53 24.26 24.49
CA ARG A 144 4.18 23.81 25.74
C ARG A 144 5.28 24.78 26.20
N HIS A 145 6.03 25.35 25.25
CA HIS A 145 7.16 26.24 25.49
C HIS A 145 7.03 27.55 24.69
N PRO A 146 6.03 28.41 25.01
CA PRO A 146 5.71 29.58 24.20
C PRO A 146 6.87 30.57 24.04
N LYS A 147 7.70 30.75 25.08
CA LYS A 147 8.89 31.62 25.02
C LYS A 147 9.98 31.06 24.11
N GLU A 148 10.21 29.75 24.14
CA GLU A 148 11.25 29.09 23.34
C GLU A 148 10.84 28.97 21.88
N TYR A 149 9.55 28.70 21.64
CA TYR A 149 9.00 28.65 20.29
C TYR A 149 8.90 30.01 19.63
N ALA A 150 8.46 31.06 20.34
CA ALA A 150 8.53 32.42 19.82
C ALA A 150 9.97 32.82 19.47
N ALA A 151 10.95 32.42 20.29
CA ALA A 151 12.37 32.69 20.03
C ALA A 151 12.98 31.83 18.90
N ALA A 152 12.50 30.60 18.68
CA ALA A 152 12.94 29.73 17.59
C ALA A 152 12.27 30.10 16.27
N TYR A 153 10.98 30.44 16.31
CA TYR A 153 10.20 30.91 15.17
C TYR A 153 10.70 32.28 14.68
N SER A 154 10.97 33.23 15.58
CA SER A 154 11.59 34.51 15.21
C SER A 154 12.98 34.31 14.60
N ARG A 155 13.77 33.35 15.10
CA ARG A 155 15.06 32.99 14.49
C ARG A 155 14.90 32.38 13.10
N ALA A 156 13.95 31.46 12.92
CA ALA A 156 13.68 30.84 11.62
C ALA A 156 13.14 31.84 10.59
N LEU A 157 12.25 32.76 11.00
CA LEU A 157 11.77 33.86 10.16
C LEU A 157 12.92 34.80 9.78
N ASN A 158 13.75 35.19 10.75
CA ASN A 158 14.94 36.02 10.51
C ASN A 158 15.97 35.32 9.62
N GLU A 159 16.10 33.99 9.68
CA GLU A 159 16.95 33.21 8.79
C GLU A 159 16.37 33.11 7.37
N LEU A 160 15.06 32.96 7.23
CA LEU A 160 14.37 33.01 5.94
C LEU A 160 14.51 34.40 5.29
N GLU A 161 14.27 35.47 6.06
CA GLU A 161 14.44 36.85 5.61
C GLU A 161 15.91 37.18 5.29
N ARG A 162 16.88 36.65 6.07
CA ARG A 162 18.32 36.77 5.76
C ARG A 162 18.74 36.00 4.50
N SER A 163 18.06 34.92 4.17
CA SER A 163 18.31 34.16 2.93
C SER A 163 17.75 34.86 1.70
N GLU A 164 16.82 35.80 1.87
CA GLU A 164 16.29 36.64 0.79
C GLU A 164 16.88 38.05 0.74
N LYS A 165 17.37 38.65 1.83
CA LYS A 165 18.08 39.94 1.83
C LYS A 165 19.16 40.07 2.92
N THR A 166 20.29 40.61 2.50
CA THR A 166 21.37 41.13 3.34
C THR A 166 20.85 42.36 4.11
N GLU A 167 20.49 42.20 5.39
CA GLU A 167 20.67 43.18 6.48
C GLU A 167 19.97 42.70 7.76
N SER A 168 20.72 42.62 8.85
CA SER A 168 20.33 42.02 10.12
C SER A 168 19.48 42.98 10.96
N HIS A 169 18.23 42.60 11.30
CA HIS A 169 17.49 43.18 12.42
C HIS A 169 17.20 42.09 13.46
N THR A 170 17.77 42.24 14.65
CA THR A 170 17.53 41.36 15.79
C THR A 170 16.29 41.86 16.53
N ILE A 171 15.22 41.09 16.55
CA ILE A 171 13.99 41.44 17.30
C ILE A 171 14.26 41.18 18.79
N VAL A 172 14.27 42.25 19.59
CA VAL A 172 14.29 42.20 21.06
C VAL A 172 12.85 42.39 21.54
N ILE A 173 12.35 41.44 22.36
CA ILE A 173 10.98 41.45 22.87
C ILE A 173 10.96 42.21 24.21
N ASP A 174 10.12 43.25 24.32
CA ASP A 174 9.98 44.14 25.48
C ASP A 174 8.57 44.01 26.11
N ASN A 175 8.49 44.05 27.46
CA ASN A 175 7.47 43.38 28.29
C ASN A 175 6.03 43.98 28.32
N ASP A 176 5.78 45.20 27.80
CA ASP A 176 4.43 45.80 27.79
C ASP A 176 3.81 45.96 26.38
N ALA A 177 4.63 46.11 25.34
CA ALA A 177 4.24 45.85 23.94
C ALA A 177 3.96 44.36 23.68
N ASP A 178 4.36 43.53 24.66
CA ASP A 178 4.31 42.09 24.67
C ASP A 178 2.89 41.53 24.70
N LYS A 179 1.89 42.19 25.30
CA LYS A 179 0.52 41.64 25.35
C LYS A 179 -0.20 41.66 24.02
N GLU A 180 -0.14 42.76 23.28
CA GLU A 180 -0.79 42.88 21.98
C GLU A 180 -0.05 42.07 20.91
N ASN A 181 1.29 42.03 20.95
CA ASN A 181 2.09 41.16 20.09
C ASN A 181 1.92 39.68 20.44
N THR A 182 1.80 39.32 21.72
CA THR A 182 1.47 37.97 22.15
C THR A 182 0.05 37.59 21.73
N LEU A 183 -0.92 38.51 21.79
CA LEU A 183 -2.29 38.23 21.35
C LEU A 183 -2.36 37.99 19.83
N LYS A 184 -1.71 38.84 19.02
CA LYS A 184 -1.60 38.64 17.57
C LYS A 184 -0.86 37.35 17.22
N PHE A 185 0.21 37.03 17.95
CA PHE A 185 0.93 35.76 17.81
C PHE A 185 0.04 34.56 18.14
N VAL A 186 -0.73 34.62 19.22
CA VAL A 186 -1.69 33.57 19.60
C VAL A 186 -2.78 33.41 18.54
N GLU A 187 -3.34 34.50 18.02
CA GLU A 187 -4.33 34.48 16.93
C GLU A 187 -3.77 33.84 15.66
N GLU A 188 -2.52 34.15 15.28
CA GLU A 188 -1.86 33.58 14.12
C GLU A 188 -1.55 32.08 14.31
N VAL A 189 -1.07 31.68 15.49
CA VAL A 189 -0.86 30.27 15.85
C VAL A 189 -2.17 29.49 15.84
N VAL A 190 -3.26 30.07 16.34
CA VAL A 190 -4.60 29.46 16.29
C VAL A 190 -5.08 29.29 14.86
N LYS A 191 -4.89 30.30 14.00
CA LYS A 191 -5.24 30.20 12.59
C LYS A 191 -4.44 29.11 11.87
N MET A 192 -3.13 29.04 12.11
CA MET A 192 -2.27 28.00 11.55
C MET A 192 -2.68 26.60 12.02
N ARG A 193 -3.00 26.45 13.31
CA ARG A 193 -3.53 25.20 13.88
C ARG A 193 -4.82 24.79 13.19
N ASP A 194 -5.76 25.72 13.00
CA ASP A 194 -7.07 25.41 12.42
C ASP A 194 -6.97 25.07 10.92
N GLU A 195 -6.10 25.74 10.17
CA GLU A 195 -5.78 25.36 8.79
C GLU A 195 -5.11 23.99 8.71
N HIS A 196 -4.22 23.70 9.64
CA HIS A 196 -3.57 22.39 9.74
C HIS A 196 -4.57 21.28 10.07
N LEU A 197 -5.47 21.51 11.03
CA LEU A 197 -6.52 20.57 11.40
C LEU A 197 -7.43 20.26 10.21
N LYS A 198 -7.81 21.29 9.42
CA LYS A 198 -8.58 21.09 8.18
C LYS A 198 -7.84 20.22 7.17
N LYS A 199 -6.54 20.46 6.94
CA LYS A 199 -5.71 19.65 6.05
C LYS A 199 -5.59 18.20 6.54
N TYR A 200 -5.41 18.01 7.85
CA TYR A 200 -5.35 16.69 8.49
C TYR A 200 -6.66 15.91 8.34
N LEU A 201 -7.79 16.55 8.62
CA LEU A 201 -9.12 15.93 8.48
C LEU A 201 -9.40 15.55 7.03
N SER A 202 -9.09 16.43 6.08
CA SER A 202 -9.22 16.14 4.65
C SER A 202 -8.36 14.94 4.22
N ALA A 203 -7.10 14.88 4.65
CA ALA A 203 -6.23 13.74 4.34
C ALA A 203 -6.69 12.44 5.03
N THR A 204 -7.33 12.53 6.19
CA THR A 204 -7.91 11.38 6.91
C THR A 204 -9.11 10.82 6.15
N GLU A 205 -10.01 11.68 5.67
CA GLU A 205 -11.12 11.28 4.80
C GLU A 205 -10.63 10.64 3.50
N GLU A 206 -9.59 11.22 2.88
CA GLU A 206 -8.95 10.68 1.68
C GLU A 206 -8.35 9.29 1.94
N SER A 207 -7.64 9.10 3.06
CA SER A 207 -7.13 7.79 3.48
C SER A 207 -8.26 6.76 3.66
N LEU A 208 -9.38 7.15 4.27
CA LEU A 208 -10.54 6.26 4.43
C LEU A 208 -11.16 5.87 3.07
N LYS A 209 -11.24 6.80 2.11
CA LYS A 209 -11.68 6.51 0.74
C LYS A 209 -10.73 5.51 0.08
N HIS A 210 -9.43 5.73 0.18
CA HIS A 210 -8.41 4.82 -0.35
C HIS A 210 -8.55 3.40 0.22
N LYS A 211 -8.76 3.25 1.53
CA LYS A 211 -8.99 1.92 2.15
C LYS A 211 -10.15 1.18 1.50
N LYS A 212 -11.28 1.85 1.26
CA LYS A 212 -12.46 1.25 0.61
C LYS A 212 -12.14 0.86 -0.84
N MET A 213 -11.53 1.76 -1.60
CA MET A 213 -11.17 1.51 -3.00
C MET A 213 -10.17 0.35 -3.14
N ILE A 214 -9.17 0.27 -2.27
CA ILE A 214 -8.19 -0.83 -2.25
C ILE A 214 -8.92 -2.16 -2.05
N VAL A 215 -9.86 -2.27 -1.11
CA VAL A 215 -10.64 -3.50 -0.89
C VAL A 215 -11.40 -3.89 -2.15
N ASP A 216 -12.10 -2.94 -2.77
CA ASP A 216 -12.94 -3.20 -3.94
C ASP A 216 -12.12 -3.62 -5.16
N ILE A 217 -11.02 -2.90 -5.45
CA ILE A 217 -10.14 -3.19 -6.58
C ILE A 217 -9.36 -4.49 -6.33
N ALA A 218 -8.86 -4.73 -5.10
CA ALA A 218 -8.16 -5.98 -4.77
C ALA A 218 -9.05 -7.21 -4.97
N ARG A 219 -10.35 -7.14 -4.61
CA ARG A 219 -11.31 -8.22 -4.87
C ARG A 219 -11.48 -8.48 -6.37
N LYS A 220 -11.61 -7.43 -7.19
CA LYS A 220 -11.71 -7.55 -8.66
C LYS A 220 -10.44 -8.15 -9.25
N TYR A 221 -9.28 -7.66 -8.82
CA TYR A 221 -7.95 -8.14 -9.21
C TYR A 221 -7.79 -9.65 -8.94
N LEU A 222 -8.05 -10.09 -7.70
CA LEU A 222 -7.93 -11.51 -7.32
C LEU A 222 -8.95 -12.40 -8.05
N THR A 223 -10.15 -11.88 -8.32
CA THR A 223 -11.14 -12.60 -9.13
C THR A 223 -10.68 -12.77 -10.57
N CYS A 224 -10.02 -11.75 -11.13
CA CYS A 224 -9.44 -11.79 -12.47
C CYS A 224 -8.28 -12.80 -12.54
N GLU A 225 -7.34 -12.76 -11.59
CA GLU A 225 -6.25 -13.74 -11.48
C GLU A 225 -6.78 -15.17 -11.41
N LYS A 226 -7.81 -15.41 -10.57
CA LYS A 226 -8.43 -16.74 -10.47
C LYS A 226 -8.94 -17.22 -11.83
N LYS A 227 -9.66 -16.37 -12.58
CA LYS A 227 -10.22 -16.71 -13.89
C LYS A 227 -9.14 -17.02 -14.92
N GLN A 228 -8.02 -16.28 -14.91
CA GLN A 228 -6.89 -16.53 -15.80
C GLN A 228 -6.24 -17.90 -15.53
N VAL A 229 -6.14 -18.28 -14.26
CA VAL A 229 -5.53 -19.56 -13.84
C VAL A 229 -6.49 -20.74 -14.07
N THR A 230 -7.79 -20.58 -13.83
CA THR A 230 -8.79 -21.63 -14.03
C THR A 230 -9.23 -21.79 -15.49
N GLY A 231 -8.67 -21.00 -16.41
CA GLY A 231 -8.98 -21.05 -17.85
C GLY A 231 -10.46 -20.82 -18.13
N GLY A 232 -10.98 -19.68 -17.67
CA GLY A 232 -12.41 -19.31 -17.77
C GLY A 232 -13.08 -19.61 -19.10
#